data_AF-A0A433R8B1-F1
#
_entry.id   AF-A0A433R8B1-F1
#
_cell.length_a   1.000
_cell.length_b   1.000
_cell.length_c   1.000
_cell.angle_alpha   90.00
_cell.angle_beta   90.00
_cell.angle_gamma   90.00
#
_symmetry.space_group_name_H-M   'P 1'
#
loop_
_entity.id
_entity.type
_entity.pdbx_description
1 polymer ?
#
loop_
_entity_poly.entity_id
_entity_poly.type
_entity_poly.pdbx_seq_one_letter_code
_entity_poly.pdbx_strand_id
1 'polypeptide(L)' 'MHSATKYVGLDVSKEKISVAIADAGREAPRYYGTIAHTPAAIRKLIKELGPADSLTFCYEAGPT' A
#
# COMPACT_ATOMS: atom_id res chain seq x y z
N MET A 1 17.52 13.18 1.86
CA MET A 1 16.48 12.44 2.62
C MET A 1 15.26 12.35 1.72
N HIS A 2 14.79 11.15 1.38
CA HIS A 2 13.49 11.01 0.73
C HIS A 2 12.42 11.15 1.83
N SER A 3 11.62 12.21 1.76
CA SER A 3 10.50 12.41 2.69
C SER A 3 9.31 11.60 2.17
N ALA A 4 9.18 10.35 2.61
CA ALA A 4 7.97 9.58 2.35
C ALA A 4 6.77 10.28 2.98
N THR A 5 5.78 10.62 2.16
CA THR A 5 4.57 11.34 2.58
C THR A 5 3.45 10.38 2.94
N LYS A 6 3.49 9.14 2.42
CA LYS A 6 2.53 8.08 2.72
C LYS A 6 3.22 6.74 2.94
N TYR A 7 2.69 5.98 3.89
CA TYR A 7 3.12 4.64 4.25
C TYR A 7 1.97 3.68 3.95
N VAL A 8 2.23 2.65 3.16
CA VAL A 8 1.22 1.73 2.65
C VAL A 8 1.49 0.33 3.21
N GLY A 9 0.53 -0.19 3.97
CA GLY A 9 0.52 -1.56 4.46
C GLY A 9 -0.27 -2.46 3.51
N LEU A 10 0.32 -3.58 3.12
CA LEU A 10 -0.27 -4.59 2.25
C LEU A 10 -0.35 -5.92 2.99
N ASP A 11 -1.56 -6.46 3.15
CA ASP A 11 -1.80 -7.82 3.62
C ASP A 11 -2.23 -8.68 2.43
N VAL A 12 -1.36 -9.61 2.04
CA VAL A 12 -1.41 -10.32 0.76
C VAL A 12 -1.94 -11.74 0.93
N SER A 13 -3.02 -12.05 0.21
CA SER A 13 -3.57 -13.40 0.04
C SER A 13 -3.43 -13.88 -1.41
N LYS A 14 -3.82 -15.13 -1.69
CA LYS A 14 -3.71 -15.72 -3.03
C LYS A 14 -4.40 -14.89 -4.12
N GLU A 15 -5.57 -14.32 -3.83
CA GLU A 15 -6.38 -13.62 -4.84
C GLU A 15 -6.47 -12.10 -4.62
N LYS A 16 -6.28 -11.63 -3.39
CA LYS A 16 -6.55 -10.25 -2.99
C LYS A 16 -5.46 -9.70 -2.07
N ILE A 17 -5.31 -8.38 -2.09
CA ILE A 17 -4.44 -7.62 -1.20
C ILE A 17 -5.30 -6.59 -0.45
N SER A 18 -5.28 -6.64 0.88
CA SER A 18 -5.87 -5.61 1.73
C SER A 18 -4.88 -4.46 1.90
N VAL A 19 -5.37 -3.22 1.76
CA VAL A 19 -4.51 -2.03 1.72
C VAL A 19 -4.89 -1.07 2.85
N ALA A 20 -3.89 -0.69 3.64
CA ALA A 20 -3.98 0.39 4.63
C ALA A 20 -2.98 1.50 4.30
N ILE A 21 -3.33 2.75 4.58
CA ILE A 21 -2.50 3.93 4.28
C ILE A 21 -2.40 4.80 5.52
N ALA A 22 -1.18 5.19 5.89
CA ALA A 22 -0.92 6.25 6.86
C ALA A 22 -0.24 7.43 6.14
N ASP A 23 -0.62 8.65 6.49
CA ASP A 23 0.13 9.84 6.11
C ASP A 23 1.34 10.01 7.05
N ALA A 24 2.28 10.86 6.66
CA ALA A 24 3.42 11.18 7.52
C ALA A 24 2.98 11.77 8.86
N GLY A 25 3.54 11.24 9.95
CA GLY A 25 3.16 11.61 11.32
C GLY A 25 2.93 10.39 12.19
N ARG A 26 2.09 10.55 13.21
CA ARG A 26 1.71 9.48 14.16
C ARG A 26 0.20 9.21 14.17
N GLU A 27 -0.50 9.68 13.15
CA GLU A 27 -1.93 9.42 13.02
C GLU A 27 -2.19 7.94 12.70
N ALA A 28 -3.39 7.48 13.03
CA ALA A 28 -3.79 6.11 12.75
C ALA A 28 -3.88 5.87 11.23
N PRO A 29 -3.46 4.69 10.74
CA PRO A 29 -3.67 4.33 9.35
C PRO A 29 -5.16 4.22 9.05
N ARG A 30 -5.56 4.60 7.83
CA ARG A 30 -6.90 4.36 7.29
C ARG A 30 -6.91 3.12 6.42
N TYR A 31 -8.00 2.35 6.49
CA TYR A 31 -8.24 1.29 5.53
C TYR A 31 -8.63 1.89 4.18
N TYR A 32 -7.90 1.53 3.12
CA TYR A 32 -8.17 1.99 1.76
C TYR A 32 -9.18 1.10 1.04
N GLY A 33 -9.04 -0.21 1.22
CA GLY A 33 -9.84 -1.21 0.51
C GLY A 33 -9.04 -2.46 0.17
N THR A 34 -9.63 -3.31 -0.69
CA THR A 34 -8.93 -4.46 -1.26
C THR A 34 -8.70 -4.25 -2.75
N ILE A 35 -7.58 -4.79 -3.25
CA ILE A 35 -7.26 -4.86 -4.67
C ILE A 35 -7.01 -6.31 -5.08
N ALA A 36 -7.13 -6.63 -6.37
CA ALA A 36 -6.75 -7.93 -6.89
C ALA A 36 -5.23 -8.15 -6.74
N HIS A 37 -4.79 -9.36 -6.42
CA HIS A 37 -3.37 -9.72 -6.35
C HIS A 37 -2.78 -9.86 -7.76
N THR A 38 -2.66 -8.74 -8.45
CA THR A 38 -2.08 -8.66 -9.80
C THR A 38 -1.14 -7.45 -9.91
N PRO A 39 -0.06 -7.54 -10.73
CA PRO A 39 0.83 -6.41 -10.95
C PRO A 39 0.11 -5.18 -11.51
N ALA A 40 -0.96 -5.37 -12.29
CA ALA A 40 -1.74 -4.26 -12.85
C ALA A 40 -2.49 -3.48 -11.76
N ALA A 41 -3.08 -4.17 -10.79
CA ALA A 41 -3.77 -3.53 -9.67
C ALA A 41 -2.81 -2.76 -8.75
N ILE A 42 -1.62 -3.31 -8.48
CA ILE A 42 -0.59 -2.61 -7.70
C ILE A 42 -0.12 -1.33 -8.43
N ARG A 43 0.13 -1.40 -9.74
CA ARG A 43 0.49 -0.21 -10.54
C ARG A 43 -0.61 0.86 -10.51
N LYS A 44 -1.88 0.45 -10.54
CA LYS A 44 -3.01 1.36 -10.43
C LYS A 44 -3.04 2.03 -9.04
N LEU A 45 -2.87 1.25 -7.97
CA LEU A 45 -2.78 1.77 -6.61
C LEU A 45 -1.67 2.81 -6.48
N ILE A 46 -0.44 2.52 -6.93
CA ILE A 46 0.68 3.47 -6.87
C ILE A 46 0.30 4.80 -7.55
N LYS A 47 -0.30 4.75 -8.75
CA LYS A 47 -0.74 5.96 -9.48
C LYS A 47 -1.81 6.76 -8.75
N GLU A 48 -2.71 6.09 -8.03
CA GLU A 48 -3.77 6.75 -7.24
C GLU A 48 -3.20 7.41 -5.97
N LEU A 49 -2.15 6.84 -5.38
CA LEU A 49 -1.56 7.33 -4.14
C LEU A 49 -0.54 8.47 -4.34
N GLY A 50 0.10 8.52 -5.51
CA GLY A 50 0.98 9.62 -5.90
C GLY A 50 2.32 9.16 -6.51
N PRO A 51 3.30 10.08 -6.58
CA PRO A 51 4.65 9.77 -7.05
C PRO A 51 5.29 8.64 -6.24
N ALA A 52 5.91 7.66 -6.90
CA ALA A 52 6.42 6.45 -6.25
C ALA A 52 7.55 6.72 -5.24
N ASP A 53 8.33 7.78 -5.44
CA ASP A 53 9.37 8.26 -4.54
C ASP A 53 8.83 8.86 -3.23
N SER A 54 7.53 9.16 -3.18
CA SER A 54 6.83 9.69 -2.00
C SER A 54 6.12 8.61 -1.17
N LEU A 55 6.16 7.34 -1.61
CA LEU A 55 5.44 6.21 -1.01
C LEU A 55 6.42 5.19 -0.43
N THR A 56 6.15 4.73 0.78
CA THR A 56 6.86 3.59 1.40
C THR A 56 5.89 2.44 1.59
N PHE A 57 6.29 1.23 1.19
CA PHE A 57 5.46 0.04 1.31
C PHE A 57 5.99 -0.91 2.38
N CYS A 58 5.09 -1.48 3.16
CA CYS A 58 5.30 -2.67 3.97
C CYS A 58 4.33 -3.73 3.47
N TYR A 59 4.79 -4.96 3.30
CA TYR A 59 3.90 -6.05 2.90
C TYR A 59 4.11 -7.26 3.80
N GLU A 60 3.01 -7.96 4.06
CA GLU A 60 2.99 -9.25 4.72
C GLU A 60 2.34 -10.25 3.76
N ALA A 61 2.98 -11.41 3.61
CA ALA A 61 2.45 -12.51 2.82
C ALA A 61 2.67 -13.81 3.58
N GLY A 62 1.58 -14.54 3.86
CA GLY A 62 1.63 -15.89 4.42
C GLY A 62 1.83 -16.97 3.35
N PRO A 63 1.98 -18.24 3.74
CA PRO A 63 1.97 -19.37 2.81
C PRO A 63 0.69 -19.36 1.96
N THR A 64 0.82 -19.54 0.65
CA THR A 64 -0.29 -19.52 -0.33
C THR A 64 -0.42 -20.83 -1.10
#